data_AF-A0A8S3UX49-F1
#
_entry.id   AF-A0A8S3UX49-F1
#
_cell.length_a   1.000
_cell.length_b   1.000
_cell.length_c   1.000
_cell.angle_alpha   90.00
_cell.angle_beta   90.00
_cell.angle_gamma   90.00
#
_symmetry.space_group_name_H-M   'P 1'
#
loop_
_entity.id
_entity.type
_entity.pdbx_description
1 polymer ?
#
loop_
_entity_poly.entity_id
_entity_poly.type
_entity_poly.pdbx_seq_one_letter_code
_entity_poly.pdbx_strand_id
1 'polypeptide(L)'
;MENSQCEPCKARDKNNTPTHWCVICEEALCLECTEHHRVQKMSRSHELLDINIKPIHINISDQRCSEHENLPFEYFCIDHDSLCCKECQVESHRSCQKIMSVDIASKGIQSSQSFIDAVELIEHVLMTIPTIKEERHTLIESIEKEANLVKDEIRKVKEQAISHIESLEKTLLEDLKQKKEKILNNAKVTITEIQDIERIAKEKKDTFDIVDKHGSEKQAFLAVHAYKTVLADLEQRISTITEQTTNLSIKLNTNLPNKSIMSIMSIGTIDTIEVPTAKNLFRERSDSLKFQLYNNKFYRSSLEARCYHVLGCI
;
A
#
# COMPACT_ATOMS: atom_id res chain seq x y z
N MET A 1 -16.34 -34.27 -13.94
CA MET A 1 -15.10 -35.09 -13.96
C MET A 1 -14.54 -34.99 -15.35
N GLU A 2 -13.24 -34.70 -15.51
CA GLU A 2 -12.58 -34.65 -16.81
C GLU A 2 -12.49 -36.07 -17.39
N ASN A 3 -13.26 -36.39 -18.42
CA ASN A 3 -13.09 -37.64 -19.14
C ASN A 3 -11.90 -37.49 -20.09
N SER A 4 -10.70 -37.61 -19.53
CA SER A 4 -9.41 -37.39 -20.21
C SER A 4 -9.01 -38.52 -21.15
N GLN A 5 -9.82 -39.57 -21.29
CA GLN A 5 -9.50 -40.79 -22.02
C GLN A 5 -10.73 -41.32 -22.77
N CYS A 6 -10.50 -41.86 -23.97
CA CYS A 6 -11.53 -42.56 -24.74
C CYS A 6 -11.98 -43.82 -24.01
N GLU A 7 -13.28 -43.95 -23.71
CA GLU A 7 -13.80 -45.00 -22.84
C GLU A 7 -13.74 -46.41 -23.45
N PRO A 8 -14.08 -46.61 -24.74
CA PRO A 8 -13.86 -47.91 -25.38
C PRO A 8 -12.39 -48.29 -25.52
N CYS A 9 -11.49 -47.31 -25.58
CA CYS A 9 -10.05 -47.55 -25.58
C CYS A 9 -9.55 -47.93 -24.18
N LYS A 10 -10.08 -47.29 -23.13
CA LYS A 10 -9.79 -47.64 -21.74
C LYS A 10 -10.18 -49.08 -21.42
N ALA A 11 -11.33 -49.55 -21.92
CA ALA A 11 -11.76 -50.95 -21.80
C ALA A 11 -10.85 -51.96 -22.54
N ARG A 12 -9.95 -51.46 -23.40
CA ARG A 12 -8.98 -52.24 -24.19
C ARG A 12 -7.53 -51.94 -23.78
N ASP A 13 -7.31 -51.36 -22.60
CA ASP A 13 -5.99 -50.93 -22.07
C ASP A 13 -5.22 -49.98 -23.02
N LYS A 14 -5.94 -49.17 -23.81
CA LYS A 14 -5.38 -48.14 -24.69
C LYS A 14 -5.70 -46.75 -24.15
N ASN A 15 -4.73 -45.85 -24.21
CA ASN A 15 -4.85 -44.50 -23.67
C ASN A 15 -4.97 -43.42 -24.77
N ASN A 16 -6.02 -43.53 -25.59
CA ASN A 16 -6.25 -42.59 -26.68
C ASN A 16 -7.03 -41.37 -26.20
N THR A 17 -6.62 -40.18 -26.62
CA THR A 17 -7.35 -38.93 -26.33
C THR A 17 -8.69 -38.92 -27.08
N PRO A 18 -9.81 -38.66 -26.39
CA PRO A 18 -11.10 -38.55 -27.04
C PRO A 18 -11.17 -37.27 -27.89
N THR A 19 -11.87 -37.32 -29.01
CA THR A 19 -12.11 -36.19 -29.91
C THR A 19 -13.60 -35.88 -30.06
N HIS A 20 -14.48 -36.84 -29.74
CA HIS A 20 -15.93 -36.66 -29.83
C HIS A 20 -16.62 -37.21 -28.58
N TRP A 21 -17.76 -36.64 -28.25
CA TRP A 21 -18.69 -37.14 -27.24
C TRP A 21 -19.95 -37.67 -27.91
N CYS A 22 -20.34 -38.91 -27.60
CA CYS A 22 -21.62 -39.45 -28.06
C CYS A 22 -22.73 -39.11 -27.06
N VAL A 23 -23.72 -38.33 -27.48
CA VAL A 23 -24.79 -37.86 -26.59
C VAL A 23 -25.66 -39.00 -26.06
N ILE A 24 -25.89 -40.03 -26.90
CA ILE A 24 -26.80 -41.15 -26.57
C ILE A 24 -26.10 -42.25 -25.76
N CYS A 25 -24.83 -42.51 -26.05
CA CYS A 25 -24.06 -43.51 -25.28
C CYS A 25 -23.49 -42.92 -23.99
N GLU A 26 -23.41 -41.59 -23.89
CA GLU A 26 -22.73 -40.88 -22.82
C GLU A 26 -21.26 -41.29 -22.70
N GLU A 27 -20.61 -41.57 -23.84
CA GLU A 27 -19.22 -42.04 -23.90
C GLU A 27 -18.31 -41.05 -24.65
N ALA A 28 -17.08 -40.88 -24.16
CA ALA A 28 -16.03 -40.13 -24.83
C ALA A 28 -15.28 -41.04 -25.81
N LEU A 29 -15.22 -40.66 -27.09
CA LEU A 29 -14.68 -41.46 -28.18
C LEU A 29 -13.48 -40.76 -28.83
N CYS A 30 -12.39 -41.49 -29.07
CA CYS A 30 -11.33 -41.03 -29.97
C CYS A 30 -11.79 -41.12 -31.43
N LEU A 31 -10.99 -40.58 -32.35
CA LEU A 31 -11.34 -40.56 -33.78
C LEU A 31 -11.65 -41.96 -34.32
N GLU A 32 -10.82 -42.96 -34.00
CA GLU A 32 -11.01 -44.34 -34.46
C GLU A 32 -12.30 -44.97 -33.90
N CYS A 33 -12.56 -44.77 -32.60
CA CYS A 33 -13.79 -45.24 -31.98
C CYS A 33 -15.03 -44.54 -32.55
N THR A 34 -14.92 -43.25 -32.88
CA THR A 34 -16.00 -42.46 -33.49
C THR A 34 -16.38 -43.00 -34.87
N GLU A 35 -15.37 -43.28 -35.71
CA GLU A 35 -15.61 -43.83 -37.05
C GLU A 35 -16.22 -45.22 -36.98
N HIS A 36 -15.78 -46.04 -36.03
CA HIS A 36 -16.42 -47.33 -35.78
C HIS A 36 -17.87 -47.15 -35.28
N HIS A 37 -18.11 -46.20 -34.39
CA HIS A 37 -19.44 -45.89 -33.84
C HIS A 37 -20.45 -45.49 -34.94
N ARG A 38 -19.99 -44.75 -35.95
CA ARG A 38 -20.82 -44.29 -37.08
C ARG A 38 -21.24 -45.40 -38.02
N VAL A 39 -20.45 -46.46 -38.15
CA VAL A 39 -20.75 -47.55 -39.09
C VAL A 39 -21.52 -48.71 -38.45
N GLN A 40 -21.54 -48.79 -37.12
CA GLN A 40 -22.27 -49.83 -36.42
C GLN A 40 -23.78 -49.60 -36.46
N LYS A 41 -24.54 -50.66 -36.76
CA LYS A 41 -26.01 -50.58 -36.93
C LYS A 41 -26.73 -49.97 -35.72
N MET A 42 -26.21 -50.22 -34.52
CA MET A 42 -26.81 -49.78 -33.25
C MET A 42 -26.52 -48.32 -32.89
N SER A 43 -25.43 -47.75 -33.38
CA SER A 43 -24.94 -46.42 -32.97
C SER A 43 -24.80 -45.42 -34.12
N ARG A 44 -25.03 -45.85 -35.38
CA ARG A 44 -24.94 -44.99 -36.57
C ARG A 44 -25.88 -43.78 -36.56
N SER A 45 -26.96 -43.83 -35.77
CA SER A 45 -27.93 -42.73 -35.62
C SER A 45 -27.66 -41.85 -34.40
N HIS A 46 -26.59 -42.11 -33.63
CA HIS A 46 -26.28 -41.32 -32.45
C HIS A 46 -25.62 -39.99 -32.83
N GLU A 47 -26.01 -38.92 -32.13
CA GLU A 47 -25.38 -37.62 -32.28
C GLU A 47 -23.99 -37.62 -31.63
N LEU A 48 -23.01 -37.06 -32.35
CA LEU A 48 -21.60 -36.98 -31.96
C LEU A 48 -21.17 -35.51 -31.98
N LEU A 49 -20.82 -34.98 -30.82
CA LEU A 49 -20.34 -33.61 -30.64
C LEU A 49 -18.80 -33.60 -30.59
N ASP A 50 -18.15 -32.60 -31.18
CA ASP A 50 -16.71 -32.40 -31.01
C ASP A 50 -16.41 -32.14 -29.53
N ILE A 51 -15.42 -32.81 -28.94
CA ILE A 51 -15.13 -32.70 -27.51
C ILE A 51 -14.63 -31.30 -27.10
N ASN A 52 -14.10 -30.52 -28.05
CA ASN A 52 -13.69 -29.13 -27.82
C ASN A 52 -14.88 -28.18 -27.76
N ILE A 53 -16.00 -28.54 -28.40
CA ILE A 53 -17.31 -28.07 -27.98
C ILE A 53 -17.55 -28.81 -26.69
N LYS A 54 -17.09 -28.26 -25.55
CA LYS A 54 -17.38 -28.86 -24.23
C LYS A 54 -18.84 -29.26 -24.30
N PRO A 55 -19.18 -30.58 -24.25
CA PRO A 55 -20.57 -30.95 -24.14
C PRO A 55 -20.98 -30.16 -22.95
N ILE A 56 -21.96 -29.30 -23.17
CA ILE A 56 -22.47 -28.48 -22.13
C ILE A 56 -23.16 -29.53 -21.24
N HIS A 57 -22.40 -30.19 -20.36
CA HIS A 57 -22.84 -30.65 -19.06
C HIS A 57 -23.12 -29.36 -18.29
N ILE A 58 -24.09 -28.62 -18.81
CA ILE A 58 -24.98 -27.84 -18.02
C ILE A 58 -25.53 -28.89 -17.05
N ASN A 59 -24.96 -28.94 -15.86
CA ASN A 59 -25.63 -29.52 -14.69
C ASN A 59 -26.87 -28.69 -14.32
N ILE A 60 -27.52 -28.01 -15.27
CA ILE A 60 -28.89 -27.51 -15.14
C ILE A 60 -29.85 -28.69 -15.25
N SER A 61 -29.52 -29.73 -16.03
CA SER A 61 -30.25 -31.01 -15.98
C SER A 61 -30.05 -31.78 -14.68
N ASP A 62 -29.17 -31.31 -13.78
CA ASP A 62 -28.97 -31.81 -12.41
C ASP A 62 -29.53 -30.85 -11.35
N GLN A 63 -30.10 -29.71 -11.77
CA GLN A 63 -30.87 -28.88 -10.84
C GLN A 63 -32.10 -29.69 -10.45
N ARG A 64 -32.21 -29.94 -9.16
CA ARG A 64 -33.31 -30.67 -8.54
C ARG A 64 -33.99 -29.77 -7.55
N CYS A 65 -35.23 -30.10 -7.26
CA CYS A 65 -35.94 -29.44 -6.19
C CYS A 65 -35.16 -29.62 -4.89
N SER A 66 -34.79 -28.50 -4.27
CA SER A 66 -34.12 -28.47 -2.98
C SER A 66 -35.05 -28.85 -1.82
N GLU A 67 -36.36 -28.77 -2.03
CA GLU A 67 -37.38 -29.03 -1.01
C GLU A 67 -37.88 -30.48 -1.02
N HIS A 68 -37.79 -31.19 -2.16
CA HIS A 68 -38.35 -32.53 -2.33
C HIS A 68 -37.33 -33.48 -2.97
N GLU A 69 -36.94 -34.52 -2.23
CA GLU A 69 -35.99 -35.64 -2.53
C GLU A 69 -35.25 -35.60 -3.89
N ASN A 70 -34.54 -34.52 -4.19
CA ASN A 70 -33.86 -34.33 -5.46
C ASN A 70 -34.75 -34.69 -6.67
N LEU A 71 -36.03 -34.32 -6.63
CA LEU A 71 -36.95 -34.54 -7.75
C LEU A 71 -36.63 -33.56 -8.90
N PRO A 72 -36.77 -33.99 -10.16
CA PRO A 72 -36.52 -33.12 -11.31
C PRO A 72 -37.55 -31.99 -11.37
N PHE A 73 -37.10 -30.83 -11.85
CA PHE A 73 -38.00 -29.73 -12.19
C PHE A 73 -38.71 -30.03 -13.51
N GLU A 74 -39.98 -30.40 -13.43
CA GLU A 74 -40.80 -30.76 -14.60
C GLU A 74 -41.75 -29.63 -15.01
N TYR A 75 -42.03 -28.71 -14.08
CA TYR A 75 -42.99 -27.62 -14.25
C TYR A 75 -42.35 -26.25 -14.00
N PHE A 76 -42.98 -25.22 -14.55
CA PHE A 76 -42.68 -23.82 -14.30
C PHE A 76 -43.96 -23.09 -13.89
N CYS A 77 -43.90 -22.43 -12.74
CA CYS A 77 -45.00 -21.60 -12.23
C CYS A 77 -44.79 -20.16 -12.67
N ILE A 78 -45.70 -19.63 -13.49
CA ILE A 78 -45.64 -18.25 -13.99
C ILE A 78 -45.98 -17.25 -12.88
N ASP A 79 -46.90 -17.61 -11.99
CA ASP A 79 -47.34 -16.75 -10.89
C ASP A 79 -46.17 -16.42 -9.92
N HIS A 80 -45.25 -17.37 -9.76
CA HIS A 80 -44.07 -17.26 -8.88
C HIS A 80 -42.74 -17.10 -9.63
N ASP A 81 -42.74 -17.22 -10.96
CA ASP A 81 -41.55 -17.15 -11.82
C ASP A 81 -40.46 -18.17 -11.40
N SER A 82 -40.89 -19.40 -11.08
CA SER A 82 -40.05 -20.42 -10.45
C SER A 82 -40.22 -21.81 -11.09
N LEU A 83 -39.15 -22.60 -11.09
CA LEU A 83 -39.18 -24.02 -11.44
C LEU A 83 -39.82 -24.83 -10.29
N CYS A 84 -40.61 -25.84 -10.64
CA CYS A 84 -41.38 -26.66 -9.70
C CYS A 84 -41.22 -28.15 -10.05
N CYS A 85 -41.01 -29.00 -9.04
CA CYS A 85 -41.19 -30.44 -9.22
C CYS A 85 -42.67 -30.81 -9.05
N LYS A 86 -43.00 -32.09 -9.30
CA LYS A 86 -44.36 -32.62 -9.14
C LYS A 86 -44.96 -32.39 -7.74
N GLU A 87 -44.15 -32.46 -6.67
CA GLU A 87 -44.64 -32.25 -5.29
C GLU A 87 -44.85 -30.77 -5.00
N CYS A 88 -43.92 -29.89 -5.43
CA CYS A 88 -44.09 -28.43 -5.36
C CYS A 88 -45.41 -27.98 -6.00
N GLN A 89 -45.80 -28.60 -7.11
CA GLN A 89 -47.05 -28.27 -7.82
C GLN A 89 -48.29 -28.50 -6.94
N VAL A 90 -48.31 -29.59 -6.18
CA VAL A 90 -49.46 -30.02 -5.36
C VAL A 90 -49.49 -29.34 -4.00
N GLU A 91 -48.32 -28.98 -3.47
CA GLU A 91 -48.18 -28.36 -2.15
C GLU A 91 -48.12 -26.83 -2.27
N SER A 92 -46.94 -26.31 -2.63
CA SER A 92 -46.62 -24.87 -2.60
C SER A 92 -47.30 -24.08 -3.71
N HIS A 93 -47.59 -24.71 -4.84
CA HIS A 93 -48.19 -24.06 -6.01
C HIS A 93 -49.62 -24.51 -6.30
N ARG A 94 -50.29 -25.18 -5.35
CA ARG A 94 -51.66 -25.73 -5.52
C ARG A 94 -52.71 -24.71 -5.97
N SER A 95 -52.55 -23.47 -5.50
CA SER A 95 -53.49 -22.37 -5.79
C SER A 95 -53.06 -21.51 -6.99
N CYS A 96 -51.91 -21.80 -7.60
CA CYS A 96 -51.44 -21.11 -8.79
C CYS A 96 -52.22 -21.60 -10.00
N GLN A 97 -52.68 -20.66 -10.82
CA GLN A 97 -53.50 -21.00 -11.99
C GLN A 97 -52.66 -21.14 -13.26
N LYS A 98 -51.42 -20.63 -13.24
CA LYS A 98 -50.54 -20.59 -14.41
C LYS A 98 -49.29 -21.44 -14.19
N ILE A 99 -49.47 -22.76 -14.24
CA ILE A 99 -48.38 -23.74 -14.21
C ILE A 99 -48.35 -24.47 -15.56
N MET A 100 -47.17 -24.63 -16.13
CA MET A 100 -46.97 -25.39 -17.37
C MET A 100 -45.72 -26.25 -17.29
N SER A 101 -45.58 -27.24 -18.17
CA SER A 101 -44.34 -28.03 -18.24
C SER A 101 -43.17 -27.17 -18.71
N VAL A 102 -41.97 -27.51 -18.23
CA VAL A 102 -40.72 -26.87 -18.66
C VAL A 102 -40.51 -27.00 -20.17
N ASP A 103 -40.92 -28.12 -20.78
CA ASP A 103 -40.87 -28.33 -22.23
C ASP A 103 -41.70 -27.30 -23.02
N ILE A 104 -42.81 -26.83 -22.45
CA ILE A 104 -43.64 -25.79 -23.08
C ILE A 104 -43.07 -24.40 -22.80
N ALA A 105 -42.62 -24.16 -21.56
CA ALA A 105 -42.06 -22.88 -21.13
C ALA A 105 -40.73 -22.54 -21.83
N SER A 106 -39.94 -23.56 -22.18
CA SER A 106 -38.63 -23.42 -22.83
C SER A 106 -38.70 -23.13 -24.33
N LYS A 107 -39.84 -23.35 -25.00
CA LYS A 107 -39.95 -23.18 -26.46
C LYS A 107 -39.62 -21.75 -26.90
N GLY A 108 -38.57 -21.61 -27.70
CA GLY A 108 -38.11 -20.32 -28.21
C GLY A 108 -37.37 -19.44 -27.19
N ILE A 109 -36.97 -20.00 -26.04
CA ILE A 109 -36.26 -19.23 -25.00
C ILE A 109 -34.95 -18.64 -25.51
N GLN A 110 -34.23 -19.35 -26.38
CA GLN A 110 -32.98 -18.89 -26.99
C GLN A 110 -33.15 -17.62 -27.85
N SER A 111 -34.38 -17.34 -28.31
CA SER A 111 -34.73 -16.13 -29.06
C SER A 111 -35.49 -15.10 -28.22
N SER A 112 -35.66 -15.35 -26.92
CA SER A 112 -36.35 -14.43 -26.01
C SER A 112 -35.43 -13.30 -25.57
N GLN A 113 -36.02 -12.14 -25.27
CA GLN A 113 -35.27 -10.99 -24.77
C GLN A 113 -34.54 -11.31 -23.46
N SER A 114 -35.14 -12.08 -22.55
CA SER A 114 -34.49 -12.50 -21.29
C SER A 114 -33.21 -13.29 -21.51
N PHE A 115 -33.15 -14.13 -22.54
CA PHE A 115 -31.94 -14.87 -22.87
C PHE A 115 -30.87 -13.96 -23.48
N ILE A 116 -31.27 -13.05 -24.38
CA ILE A 116 -30.38 -12.04 -24.97
C ILE A 116 -29.80 -11.13 -23.89
N ASP A 117 -30.63 -10.59 -23.00
CA ASP A 117 -30.21 -9.73 -21.88
C ASP A 117 -29.22 -10.44 -20.95
N ALA A 118 -29.44 -11.73 -20.67
CA ALA A 118 -28.54 -12.54 -19.84
C ALA A 118 -27.18 -12.75 -20.52
N VAL A 119 -27.17 -13.01 -21.84
CA VAL A 119 -25.93 -13.15 -22.62
C VAL A 119 -25.19 -11.81 -22.66
N GLU A 120 -25.86 -10.71 -23.00
CA GLU A 120 -25.28 -9.37 -23.04
C GLU A 120 -24.70 -8.94 -21.67
N LEU A 121 -25.38 -9.28 -20.58
CA LEU A 121 -24.88 -9.03 -19.23
C LEU A 121 -23.54 -9.76 -18.99
N ILE A 122 -23.47 -11.04 -19.35
CA ILE A 122 -22.25 -11.85 -19.18
C ILE A 122 -21.14 -11.29 -20.07
N GLU A 123 -21.41 -10.95 -21.32
CA GLU A 123 -20.44 -10.32 -22.22
C GLU A 123 -19.92 -9.00 -21.64
N HIS A 124 -20.80 -8.15 -21.14
CA HIS A 124 -20.40 -6.89 -20.51
C HIS A 124 -19.53 -7.10 -19.26
N VAL A 125 -19.87 -8.08 -18.42
CA VAL A 125 -19.04 -8.47 -17.26
C VAL A 125 -17.66 -8.92 -17.73
N LEU A 126 -17.60 -9.78 -18.75
CA LEU A 126 -16.35 -10.28 -19.32
C LEU A 126 -15.51 -9.16 -19.95
N MET A 127 -16.12 -8.16 -20.58
CA MET A 127 -15.42 -6.98 -21.09
C MET A 127 -14.86 -6.08 -19.99
N THR A 128 -15.52 -6.03 -18.82
CA THR A 128 -15.13 -5.13 -17.73
C THR A 128 -14.02 -5.71 -16.86
N ILE A 129 -14.00 -7.03 -16.66
CA ILE A 129 -13.00 -7.71 -15.83
C ILE A 129 -11.56 -7.32 -16.21
N PRO A 130 -11.15 -7.33 -17.49
CA PRO A 130 -9.80 -6.91 -17.88
C PRO A 130 -9.48 -5.48 -17.47
N THR A 131 -10.43 -4.55 -17.62
CA THR A 131 -10.21 -3.14 -17.25
C THR A 131 -10.01 -2.98 -15.75
N ILE A 132 -10.83 -3.63 -14.92
CA ILE A 132 -10.66 -3.60 -13.45
C ILE A 132 -9.33 -4.24 -13.07
N LYS A 133 -8.99 -5.38 -13.68
CA LYS A 133 -7.74 -6.07 -13.42
C LYS A 133 -6.53 -5.19 -13.74
N GLU A 134 -6.55 -4.50 -14.88
CA GLU A 134 -5.48 -3.57 -15.28
C GLU A 134 -5.39 -2.35 -14.36
N GLU A 135 -6.53 -1.76 -13.98
CA GLU A 135 -6.60 -0.68 -12.98
C GLU A 135 -6.02 -1.12 -11.62
N ARG A 136 -6.19 -2.39 -11.22
CA ARG A 136 -5.58 -2.90 -9.99
C ARG A 136 -4.09 -3.18 -10.15
N HIS A 137 -3.64 -3.68 -11.29
CA HIS A 137 -2.21 -3.88 -11.56
C HIS A 137 -1.44 -2.55 -11.52
N THR A 138 -1.95 -1.53 -12.23
CA THR A 138 -1.36 -0.19 -12.23
C THR A 138 -1.37 0.46 -10.85
N LEU A 139 -2.42 0.26 -10.06
CA LEU A 139 -2.47 0.74 -8.67
C LEU A 139 -1.36 0.11 -7.81
N ILE A 140 -1.12 -1.20 -7.93
CA ILE A 140 -0.06 -1.89 -7.18
C ILE A 140 1.31 -1.27 -7.53
N GLU A 141 1.60 -1.10 -8.82
CA GLU A 141 2.86 -0.49 -9.27
C GLU A 141 3.02 0.97 -8.77
N SER A 142 1.93 1.76 -8.79
CA SER A 142 1.95 3.14 -8.30
C SER A 142 2.22 3.20 -6.80
N ILE A 143 1.52 2.39 -6.01
CA ILE A 143 1.69 2.34 -4.55
C ILE A 143 3.12 1.91 -4.18
N GLU A 144 3.69 0.92 -4.87
CA GLU A 144 5.07 0.50 -4.63
C GLU A 144 6.07 1.63 -4.94
N LYS A 145 5.84 2.38 -6.03
CA LYS A 145 6.66 3.54 -6.38
C LYS A 145 6.53 4.67 -5.36
N GLU A 146 5.30 5.02 -4.97
CA GLU A 146 5.01 6.07 -3.98
C GLU A 146 5.61 5.73 -2.61
N ALA A 147 5.48 4.48 -2.16
CA ALA A 147 6.07 4.02 -0.90
C ALA A 147 7.61 4.14 -0.91
N ASN A 148 8.25 3.85 -2.04
CA ASN A 148 9.69 4.04 -2.18
C ASN A 148 10.11 5.52 -2.15
N LEU A 149 9.33 6.41 -2.78
CA LEU A 149 9.56 7.85 -2.72
C LEU A 149 9.44 8.39 -1.28
N VAL A 150 8.36 8.02 -0.58
CA VAL A 150 8.15 8.41 0.82
C VAL A 150 9.28 7.87 1.71
N LYS A 151 9.76 6.65 1.47
CA LYS A 151 10.91 6.08 2.18
C LYS A 151 12.19 6.90 1.99
N ASP A 152 12.44 7.39 0.78
CA ASP A 152 13.60 8.23 0.50
C ASP A 152 13.44 9.63 1.10
N GLU A 153 12.23 10.19 1.14
CA GLU A 153 11.94 11.43 1.86
C GLU A 153 12.19 11.30 3.37
N ILE A 154 11.76 10.20 3.99
CA ILE A 154 12.03 9.91 5.41
C ILE A 154 13.54 9.90 5.68
N ARG A 155 14.33 9.26 4.81
CA ARG A 155 15.80 9.24 4.93
C ARG A 155 16.40 10.63 4.79
N LYS A 156 15.92 11.40 3.81
CA LYS A 156 16.38 12.77 3.56
C LYS A 156 16.11 13.69 4.76
N VAL A 157 14.93 13.62 5.36
CA VAL A 157 14.58 14.41 6.56
C VAL A 157 15.54 14.07 7.71
N LYS A 158 15.81 12.78 7.94
CA LYS A 158 16.78 12.34 8.95
C LYS A 158 18.17 12.91 8.69
N GLU A 159 18.67 12.81 7.46
CA GLU A 159 20.00 13.30 7.09
C GLU A 159 20.12 14.82 7.23
N GLN A 160 19.09 15.56 6.83
CA GLN A 160 19.03 17.02 7.01
C GLN A 160 19.07 17.41 8.49
N ALA A 161 18.32 16.71 9.35
CA ALA A 161 18.31 16.97 10.78
C ALA A 161 19.69 16.72 11.42
N ILE A 162 20.33 15.60 11.09
CA ILE A 162 21.68 15.27 11.57
C ILE A 162 22.69 16.32 11.11
N SER A 163 22.71 16.63 9.81
CA SER A 163 23.64 17.59 9.24
C SER A 163 23.50 18.98 9.86
N HIS A 164 22.27 19.40 10.16
CA HIS A 164 22.03 20.67 10.84
C HIS A 164 22.60 20.67 12.26
N ILE A 165 22.38 19.61 13.04
CA ILE A 165 22.92 19.48 14.40
C ILE A 165 24.45 19.47 14.38
N GLU A 166 25.07 18.73 13.48
CA GLU A 166 26.54 18.70 13.31
C GLU A 166 27.09 20.10 12.96
N SER A 167 26.39 20.86 12.11
CA SER A 167 26.78 22.23 11.79
C SER A 167 26.72 23.14 13.02
N LEU A 168 25.68 23.03 13.85
CA LEU A 168 25.54 23.82 15.07
C LEU A 168 26.65 23.47 16.08
N GLU A 169 26.96 22.19 16.24
CA GLU A 169 28.08 21.74 17.08
C GLU A 169 29.41 22.34 16.58
N LYS A 170 29.68 22.24 15.27
CA LYS A 170 30.90 22.78 14.68
C LYS A 170 31.04 24.29 14.94
N THR A 171 29.97 25.06 14.78
CA THR A 171 29.97 26.49 15.09
C THR A 171 30.30 26.75 16.56
N LEU A 172 29.67 26.01 17.48
CA LEU A 172 29.94 26.17 18.92
C LEU A 172 31.37 25.80 19.30
N LEU A 173 31.95 24.76 18.68
CA LEU A 173 33.33 24.35 18.92
C LEU A 173 34.33 25.38 18.40
N GLU A 174 34.05 26.00 17.24
CA GLU A 174 34.88 27.07 16.70
C GLU A 174 34.82 28.33 17.57
N ASP A 175 33.62 28.72 18.03
CA ASP A 175 33.44 29.82 18.98
C ASP A 175 34.19 29.57 20.30
N LEU A 176 34.12 28.34 20.82
CA LEU A 176 34.86 27.92 22.01
C LEU A 176 36.37 28.06 21.80
N LYS A 177 36.87 27.59 20.65
CA LYS A 177 38.28 27.68 20.29
C LYS A 177 38.75 29.13 20.24
N GLN A 178 38.03 30.00 19.54
CA GLN A 178 38.39 31.42 19.42
C GLN A 178 38.37 32.14 20.76
N LYS A 179 37.34 31.90 21.58
CA LYS A 179 37.26 32.49 22.93
C LYS A 179 38.40 32.01 23.82
N LYS A 180 38.70 30.71 23.79
CA LYS A 180 39.84 30.13 24.53
C LYS A 180 41.15 30.75 24.10
N GLU A 181 41.42 30.82 22.79
CA GLU A 181 42.66 31.40 22.26
C GLU A 181 42.81 32.87 22.65
N LYS A 182 41.74 33.66 22.58
CA LYS A 182 41.75 35.06 23.01
C LYS A 182 42.09 35.20 24.50
N ILE A 183 41.45 34.41 25.37
CA ILE A 183 41.71 34.43 26.81
C ILE A 183 43.17 34.05 27.11
N LEU A 184 43.66 32.98 26.49
CA LEU A 184 45.03 32.50 26.69
C LEU A 184 46.06 33.51 26.19
N ASN A 185 45.83 34.14 25.03
CA ASN A 185 46.74 35.14 24.49
C ASN A 185 46.81 36.38 25.36
N ASN A 186 45.66 36.88 25.85
CA ASN A 186 45.63 38.00 26.78
C ASN A 186 46.40 37.68 28.07
N ALA A 187 46.17 36.50 28.66
CA ALA A 187 46.88 36.08 29.86
C ALA A 187 48.41 36.00 29.63
N LYS A 188 48.85 35.50 28.47
CA LYS A 188 50.29 35.46 28.11
C LYS A 188 50.90 36.86 28.01
N VAL A 189 50.21 37.81 27.38
CA VAL A 189 50.67 39.20 27.26
C VAL A 189 50.80 39.82 28.65
N THR A 190 49.80 39.66 29.51
CA THR A 190 49.86 40.16 30.89
C THR A 190 51.01 39.52 31.68
N ILE A 191 51.27 38.22 31.52
CA ILE A 191 52.44 37.56 32.14
C ILE A 191 53.75 38.21 31.66
N THR A 192 53.91 38.45 30.36
CA THR A 192 55.14 39.08 29.84
C THR A 192 55.34 40.50 30.38
N GLU A 193 54.26 41.27 30.50
CA GLU A 193 54.32 42.62 31.09
C GLU A 193 54.70 42.59 32.57
N ILE A 194 54.14 41.65 33.33
CA ILE A 194 54.49 41.44 34.75
C ILE A 194 55.96 41.03 34.89
N GLN A 195 56.46 40.14 34.03
CA GLN A 195 57.87 39.73 34.04
C GLN A 195 58.83 40.90 33.78
N ASP A 196 58.46 41.81 32.87
CA ASP A 196 59.25 43.02 32.61
C ASP A 196 59.24 43.98 33.81
N ILE A 197 58.09 44.16 34.45
CA ILE A 197 57.97 44.96 35.69
C ILE A 197 58.83 44.34 36.80
N GLU A 198 58.73 43.02 37.00
CA GLU A 198 59.49 42.28 38.01
C GLU A 198 60.99 42.44 37.79
N ARG A 199 61.47 42.29 36.54
CA ARG A 199 62.88 42.45 36.19
C ARG A 199 63.40 43.85 36.55
N ILE A 200 62.69 44.91 36.12
CA ILE A 200 63.12 46.29 36.37
C ILE A 200 63.06 46.59 37.88
N ALA A 201 62.00 46.16 38.56
CA ALA A 201 61.85 46.35 40.01
C ALA A 201 63.01 45.69 40.77
N LYS A 202 63.39 44.47 40.38
CA LYS A 202 64.52 43.74 40.97
C LYS A 202 65.85 44.44 40.73
N GLU A 203 66.14 44.85 39.49
CA GLU A 203 67.35 45.62 39.16
C GLU A 203 67.49 46.91 40.00
N LYS A 204 66.36 47.62 40.20
CA LYS A 204 66.36 48.83 41.04
C LYS A 204 66.52 48.48 42.51
N LYS A 205 65.86 47.44 43.01
CA LYS A 205 66.02 46.95 44.38
C LYS A 205 67.48 46.58 44.67
N ASP A 206 68.13 45.82 43.80
CA ASP A 206 69.53 45.42 43.96
C ASP A 206 70.46 46.64 44.02
N THR A 207 70.18 47.67 43.20
CA THR A 207 70.93 48.94 43.24
C THR A 207 70.76 49.65 44.58
N PHE A 208 69.52 49.74 45.08
CA PHE A 208 69.25 50.35 46.39
C PHE A 208 69.90 49.55 47.54
N ASP A 209 69.87 48.22 47.48
CA ASP A 209 70.50 47.35 48.50
C ASP A 209 72.03 47.54 48.55
N ILE A 210 72.69 47.77 47.41
CA ILE A 210 74.13 48.08 47.36
C ILE A 210 74.41 49.45 47.97
N VAL A 211 73.62 50.47 47.61
CA VAL A 211 73.80 51.83 48.11
C VAL A 211 73.50 51.92 49.60
N ASP A 212 72.54 51.17 50.12
CA ASP A 212 72.22 51.09 51.55
C ASP A 212 73.38 50.48 52.36
N LYS A 213 73.96 49.38 51.87
CA LYS A 213 75.05 48.68 52.56
C LYS A 213 76.41 49.36 52.47
N HIS A 214 76.70 50.00 51.34
CA HIS A 214 78.06 50.43 50.99
C HIS A 214 78.15 51.88 50.52
N GLY A 215 77.02 52.56 50.30
CA GLY A 215 76.98 53.92 49.77
C GLY A 215 77.06 55.00 50.84
N SER A 216 77.47 56.19 50.42
CA SER A 216 77.37 57.43 51.21
C SER A 216 75.96 58.03 51.14
N GLU A 217 75.60 58.88 52.10
CA GLU A 217 74.32 59.63 52.11
C GLU A 217 74.08 60.40 50.80
N LYS A 218 75.15 60.94 50.21
CA LYS A 218 75.08 61.62 48.90
C LYS A 218 74.66 60.67 47.79
N GLN A 219 75.19 59.44 47.76
CA GLN A 219 74.83 58.44 46.76
C GLN A 219 73.39 57.96 46.94
N ALA A 220 72.93 57.76 48.17
CA ALA A 220 71.54 57.44 48.48
C ALA A 220 70.58 58.53 47.99
N PHE A 221 70.88 59.80 48.29
CA PHE A 221 70.08 60.94 47.84
C PHE A 221 69.98 61.03 46.31
N LEU A 222 71.11 60.83 45.61
CA LEU A 222 71.16 60.84 44.15
C LEU A 222 70.37 59.67 43.54
N ALA A 223 70.49 58.46 44.10
CA ALA A 223 69.79 57.27 43.59
C ALA A 223 68.26 57.43 43.67
N VAL A 224 67.74 57.90 44.81
CA VAL A 224 66.30 58.16 44.99
C VAL A 224 65.78 59.16 43.96
N HIS A 225 66.50 60.27 43.76
CA HIS A 225 66.06 61.30 42.80
C HIS A 225 66.22 60.86 41.35
N ALA A 226 67.29 60.12 41.02
CA ALA A 226 67.54 59.62 39.67
C ALA A 226 66.51 58.59 39.21
N TYR A 227 65.98 57.76 40.13
CA TYR A 227 65.03 56.71 39.78
C TYR A 227 63.58 57.00 40.15
N LYS A 228 63.27 58.18 40.70
CA LYS A 228 61.92 58.59 41.11
C LYS A 228 60.86 58.38 40.01
N THR A 229 61.18 58.75 38.77
CA THR A 229 60.27 58.59 37.63
C THR A 229 60.05 57.13 37.26
N VAL A 230 61.09 56.30 37.34
CA VAL A 230 61.01 54.85 37.07
C VAL A 230 60.15 54.15 38.12
N LEU A 231 60.30 54.51 39.40
CA LEU A 231 59.50 53.93 40.47
C LEU A 231 58.01 54.28 40.32
N ALA A 232 57.72 55.54 39.97
CA ALA A 232 56.34 55.97 39.68
C ALA A 232 55.75 55.23 38.47
N ASP A 233 56.53 55.00 37.41
CA ASP A 233 56.10 54.20 36.24
C ASP A 233 55.76 52.76 36.63
N LEU A 234 56.62 52.10 37.41
CA LEU A 234 56.36 50.72 37.86
C LEU A 234 55.08 50.62 38.71
N GLU A 235 54.89 51.57 39.64
CA GLU A 235 53.69 51.64 40.49
C GLU A 235 52.42 51.84 39.65
N GLN A 236 52.46 52.75 38.68
CA GLN A 236 51.33 52.98 37.78
C GLN A 236 51.01 51.74 36.92
N ARG A 237 52.03 51.09 36.37
CA ARG A 237 51.86 49.90 35.52
C ARG A 237 51.28 48.73 36.30
N ILE A 238 51.78 48.45 37.51
CA ILE A 238 51.25 47.34 38.32
C ILE A 238 49.82 47.63 38.80
N SER A 239 49.49 48.89 39.14
CA SER A 239 48.11 49.28 39.47
C SER A 239 47.18 49.03 38.29
N THR A 240 47.58 49.48 37.10
CA THR A 240 46.80 49.30 35.86
C THR A 240 46.53 47.82 35.57
N ILE A 241 47.56 46.97 35.64
CA ILE A 241 47.40 45.52 35.43
C ILE A 241 46.47 44.91 36.48
N THR A 242 46.62 45.29 37.74
CA THR A 242 45.81 44.76 38.84
C THR A 242 44.33 45.12 38.68
N GLU A 243 44.04 46.34 38.25
CA GLU A 243 42.67 46.81 37.98
C GLU A 243 42.03 46.11 36.77
N GLN A 244 42.82 45.75 35.77
CA GLN A 244 42.33 45.18 34.50
C GLN A 244 42.28 43.64 34.51
N THR A 245 42.99 42.98 35.43
CA THR A 245 43.07 41.51 35.47
C THR A 245 41.78 40.93 36.06
N THR A 246 41.17 39.99 35.34
CA THR A 246 39.95 39.29 35.78
C THR A 246 40.09 37.78 35.62
N ASN A 247 39.50 37.03 36.54
CA ASN A 247 39.42 35.57 36.43
C ASN A 247 38.23 35.21 35.52
N LEU A 248 38.54 34.67 34.34
CA LEU A 248 37.54 34.27 33.36
C LEU A 248 37.27 32.76 33.44
N SER A 249 36.00 32.38 33.35
CA SER A 249 35.57 30.98 33.24
C SER A 249 34.74 30.79 31.97
N ILE A 250 34.90 29.64 31.32
CA ILE A 250 34.15 29.29 30.11
C ILE A 250 32.99 28.37 30.54
N LYS A 251 31.77 28.76 30.17
CA LYS A 251 30.55 28.00 30.46
C LYS A 251 29.71 27.87 29.20
N LEU A 252 29.21 26.66 28.96
CA LEU A 252 28.16 26.41 27.96
C LEU A 252 26.80 26.78 28.56
N ASN A 253 26.07 27.68 27.91
CA ASN A 253 24.68 27.97 28.23
C ASN A 253 23.82 27.41 27.11
N THR A 254 23.01 26.40 27.42
CA THR A 254 22.11 25.79 26.44
C THR A 254 20.72 26.37 26.56
N ASN A 255 20.15 26.83 25.44
CA ASN A 255 18.73 27.18 25.36
C ASN A 255 17.83 25.95 25.26
N LEU A 256 18.42 24.75 25.16
CA LEU A 256 17.70 23.49 25.22
C LEU A 256 17.23 23.27 26.67
N PRO A 257 15.92 23.11 26.91
CA PRO A 257 15.45 22.65 28.20
C PRO A 257 16.10 21.29 28.50
N ASN A 258 16.58 21.13 29.73
CA ASN A 258 17.12 19.86 30.21
C ASN A 258 16.03 18.79 30.02
N LYS A 259 16.15 17.95 28.97
CA LYS A 259 15.27 16.86 28.46
C LYS A 259 14.71 17.01 27.03
N SER A 260 14.82 18.15 26.35
CA SER A 260 14.01 18.42 25.13
C SER A 260 14.32 17.62 23.87
N ILE A 261 15.55 17.19 23.61
CA ILE A 261 15.82 16.33 22.44
C ILE A 261 15.13 14.97 22.61
N MET A 262 15.09 14.45 23.84
CA MET A 262 14.38 13.21 24.17
C MET A 262 12.85 13.39 24.14
N SER A 263 12.35 14.62 24.00
CA SER A 263 10.92 14.93 23.90
C SER A 263 10.38 14.86 22.46
N ILE A 264 11.24 14.70 21.45
CA ILE A 264 10.79 14.49 20.07
C ILE A 264 10.24 13.05 19.98
N MET A 265 8.92 12.92 20.12
CA MET A 265 8.22 11.62 20.11
C MET A 265 7.95 11.11 18.70
N SER A 266 7.90 12.02 17.71
CA SER A 266 7.72 11.68 16.30
C SER A 266 8.34 12.75 15.41
N ILE A 267 8.83 12.31 14.25
CA ILE A 267 9.37 13.17 13.19
C ILE A 267 8.29 13.43 12.09
N GLY A 268 7.20 12.65 12.10
CA GLY A 268 6.10 12.80 11.15
C GLY A 268 5.06 11.68 11.25
N THR A 269 4.02 11.79 10.42
CA THR A 269 2.98 10.76 10.25
C THR A 269 2.92 10.34 8.78
N ILE A 270 2.45 9.12 8.53
CA ILE A 270 2.18 8.63 7.18
C ILE A 270 0.67 8.46 7.08
N ASP A 271 0.06 9.18 6.15
CA ASP A 271 -1.38 9.13 5.90
C ASP A 271 -1.65 8.52 4.52
N THR A 272 -2.75 7.77 4.41
CA THR A 272 -3.22 7.22 3.13
C THR A 272 -4.42 8.02 2.65
N ILE A 273 -4.42 8.41 1.37
CA ILE A 273 -5.54 9.15 0.76
C ILE A 273 -6.30 8.19 -0.15
N GLU A 274 -7.57 7.94 0.18
CA GLU A 274 -8.46 7.20 -0.71
C GLU A 274 -8.91 8.09 -1.86
N VAL A 275 -8.50 7.76 -3.08
CA VAL A 275 -8.97 8.42 -4.29
C VAL A 275 -10.04 7.54 -4.94
N PRO A 276 -11.30 8.02 -5.07
CA PRO A 276 -12.35 7.26 -5.73
C PRO A 276 -11.94 6.90 -7.16
N THR A 277 -12.04 5.62 -7.51
CA THR A 277 -11.79 5.20 -8.90
C THR A 277 -12.98 5.63 -9.76
N ALA A 278 -12.73 6.12 -10.98
CA ALA A 278 -13.78 6.53 -11.90
C ALA A 278 -14.56 5.31 -12.42
N LYS A 279 -15.65 4.90 -11.75
CA LYS A 279 -16.68 4.01 -12.34
C LYS A 279 -18.01 4.05 -11.56
N ASN A 280 -18.79 5.10 -11.79
CA ASN A 280 -20.23 5.15 -11.49
C ASN A 280 -21.10 4.48 -12.57
N LEU A 281 -20.53 3.96 -13.66
CA LEU A 281 -21.30 3.36 -14.76
C LEU A 281 -21.78 1.92 -14.50
N PHE A 282 -21.21 1.22 -13.52
CA PHE A 282 -21.58 -0.17 -13.22
C PHE A 282 -22.84 -0.28 -12.35
N ARG A 283 -23.03 0.67 -11.44
CA ARG A 283 -24.16 0.67 -10.49
C ARG A 283 -25.48 0.91 -11.22
N GLU A 284 -25.52 1.95 -12.07
CA GLU A 284 -26.73 2.34 -12.81
C GLU A 284 -27.18 1.28 -13.83
N ARG A 285 -26.24 0.62 -14.51
CA ARG A 285 -26.57 -0.38 -15.54
C ARG A 285 -26.90 -1.76 -14.97
N SER A 286 -26.23 -2.18 -13.88
CA SER A 286 -26.56 -3.43 -13.18
C SER A 286 -27.94 -3.37 -12.55
N ASP A 287 -28.32 -2.23 -11.98
CA ASP A 287 -29.64 -2.03 -11.38
C ASP A 287 -30.75 -2.04 -12.46
N SER A 288 -30.48 -1.48 -13.65
CA SER A 288 -31.40 -1.53 -14.80
C SER A 288 -31.57 -2.94 -15.38
N LEU A 289 -30.48 -3.69 -15.57
CA LEU A 289 -30.52 -5.07 -16.09
C LEU A 289 -31.16 -6.05 -15.09
N LYS A 290 -30.88 -5.92 -13.79
CA LYS A 290 -31.60 -6.66 -12.75
C LYS A 290 -33.09 -6.34 -12.82
N PHE A 291 -33.45 -5.06 -12.92
CA PHE A 291 -34.85 -4.65 -13.03
C PHE A 291 -35.54 -5.25 -14.25
N GLN A 292 -34.87 -5.37 -15.40
CA GLN A 292 -35.42 -5.97 -16.62
C GLN A 292 -35.54 -7.51 -16.56
N LEU A 293 -34.54 -8.20 -16.00
CA LEU A 293 -34.59 -9.65 -15.79
C LEU A 293 -35.70 -10.05 -14.80
N TYR A 294 -35.89 -9.30 -13.71
CA TYR A 294 -36.92 -9.57 -12.70
C TYR A 294 -38.33 -9.13 -13.11
N ASN A 295 -38.47 -8.18 -14.06
CA ASN A 295 -39.78 -7.63 -14.47
C ASN A 295 -40.12 -7.92 -15.94
N ASN A 296 -39.63 -9.02 -16.52
CA ASN A 296 -39.79 -9.30 -17.95
C ASN A 296 -41.25 -9.59 -18.35
N LYS A 297 -42.06 -8.53 -18.47
CA LYS A 297 -43.49 -8.56 -18.83
C LYS A 297 -43.75 -9.18 -20.20
N PHE A 298 -42.76 -9.17 -21.09
CA PHE A 298 -42.85 -9.73 -22.45
C PHE A 298 -42.74 -11.27 -22.46
N TYR A 299 -41.90 -11.84 -21.59
CA TYR A 299 -41.84 -13.30 -21.41
C TYR A 299 -43.15 -13.82 -20.79
N ARG A 300 -43.64 -13.15 -19.74
CA ARG A 300 -44.91 -13.50 -19.09
C ARG A 300 -46.11 -13.40 -20.03
N SER A 301 -46.21 -12.36 -20.87
CA SER A 301 -47.32 -12.23 -21.82
C SER A 301 -47.31 -13.29 -22.94
N SER A 302 -46.13 -13.68 -23.42
CA SER A 302 -45.96 -14.75 -24.42
C SER A 302 -46.31 -16.12 -23.84
N LEU A 303 -45.94 -16.39 -22.58
CA LEU A 303 -46.31 -17.61 -21.87
C LEU A 303 -47.79 -17.66 -21.52
N GLU A 304 -48.38 -16.54 -21.10
CA GLU A 304 -49.82 -16.42 -20.85
C GLU A 304 -50.63 -16.74 -22.10
N ALA A 305 -50.25 -16.21 -23.27
CA ALA A 305 -50.88 -16.53 -24.54
C ALA A 305 -50.82 -18.03 -24.90
N ARG A 306 -49.74 -18.73 -24.51
CA ARG A 306 -49.59 -20.18 -24.71
C ARG A 306 -50.44 -21.00 -23.74
N CYS A 307 -50.61 -20.56 -22.49
CA CYS A 307 -51.56 -21.18 -21.55
C CYS A 307 -52.99 -21.19 -22.11
N TYR A 308 -53.44 -20.10 -22.74
CA TYR A 308 -54.79 -20.01 -23.31
C TYR A 308 -55.01 -20.94 -24.53
N HIS A 309 -53.96 -21.31 -25.27
CA HIS A 309 -54.08 -22.24 -26.40
C HIS A 309 -54.17 -23.71 -25.98
N VAL A 310 -53.61 -24.09 -24.83
CA VAL A 310 -53.71 -25.47 -24.32
C VAL A 310 -55.07 -25.72 -23.65
N LEU A 311 -55.68 -24.70 -23.05
CA LEU A 311 -57.01 -24.77 -22.43
C LEU A 311 -58.18 -24.69 -23.44
N GLY A 312 -57.89 -24.47 -24.74
CA GLY A 312 -58.89 -24.34 -25.81
C GLY A 312 -59.13 -25.60 -26.65
N CYS A 313 -58.49 -26.73 -26.32
CA CYS A 313 -58.69 -28.02 -26.99
C CYS A 313 -59.10 -29.10 -25.99
N ILE A 314 -60.28 -28.95 -25.38
CA ILE A 314 -61.11 -30.03 -24.80
C ILE A 314 -62.54 -29.78 -25.21
#